data_AF-A0A8S2QJM1-F1
#
_entry.id   AF-A0A8S2QJM1-F1
#
_cell.length_a   1.000
_cell.length_b   1.000
_cell.length_c   1.000
_cell.angle_alpha   90.00
_cell.angle_beta   90.00
_cell.angle_gamma   90.00
#
_symmetry.space_group_name_H-M   'P 1'
#
loop_
_entity.id
_entity.type
_entity.pdbx_description
1 polymer ?
#
loop_
_entity_poly.entity_id
_entity_poly.type
_entity_poly.pdbx_seq_one_letter_code
_entity_poly.pdbx_strand_id
1 'polypeptide(L)'
;MTKNLHTFLFRIWLAFNTFISIIYGHLHQGGLLPALKCIHDYPVVSSNVTPIVTNANKKILITYHTYMPPGYLVTSMSKSVYEHKLQTIVIDLKGARREELDLTIERIFHEYSTNNNQVFVLLPNISQTYLIDWKQAKYSFDLIKQFEPHLDLDHGFEELIHFKDQQKQYTIWDRFKLDLYQVTRNLI
;
A
#
# COMPACT_ATOMS: atom_id res chain seq x y z
N MET A 1 -50.90 -8.37 12.86
CA MET A 1 -49.76 -8.34 13.82
C MET A 1 -48.40 -8.60 13.14
N THR A 2 -48.33 -9.41 12.08
CA THR A 2 -47.09 -9.76 11.35
C THR A 2 -46.40 -8.60 10.62
N LYS A 3 -47.15 -7.66 10.02
CA LYS A 3 -46.56 -6.51 9.29
C LYS A 3 -45.65 -5.64 10.17
N ASN A 4 -46.03 -5.41 11.43
CA ASN A 4 -45.22 -4.64 12.37
C ASN A 4 -43.91 -5.36 12.74
N LEU A 5 -43.94 -6.69 12.83
CA LEU A 5 -42.74 -7.49 13.07
C LEU A 5 -41.78 -7.45 11.87
N HIS A 6 -42.28 -7.60 10.64
CA HIS A 6 -41.43 -7.50 9.44
C HIS A 6 -40.78 -6.13 9.29
N THR A 7 -41.52 -5.05 9.51
CA THR A 7 -40.96 -3.68 9.46
C THR A 7 -39.92 -3.46 10.57
N PHE A 8 -40.16 -3.98 11.77
CA PHE A 8 -39.20 -3.90 12.88
C PHE A 8 -37.91 -4.65 12.57
N LEU A 9 -38.01 -5.91 12.10
CA LEU A 9 -36.85 -6.72 11.71
C LEU A 9 -36.06 -6.08 10.58
N PHE A 10 -36.73 -5.50 9.59
CA PHE A 10 -36.07 -4.78 8.50
C PHE A 10 -35.28 -3.57 9.00
N ARG A 11 -35.82 -2.79 9.95
CA ARG A 11 -35.12 -1.65 10.55
C ARG A 11 -33.88 -2.08 11.33
N ILE A 12 -33.97 -3.17 12.11
CA ILE A 12 -32.82 -3.74 12.82
C ILE A 12 -31.77 -4.22 11.83
N TRP A 13 -32.18 -4.96 10.80
CA TRP A 13 -31.28 -5.44 9.76
C TRP A 13 -30.57 -4.28 9.06
N LEU A 14 -31.30 -3.21 8.71
CA LEU A 14 -30.71 -2.03 8.09
C LEU A 14 -29.70 -1.35 9.02
N ALA A 15 -30.08 -1.09 10.28
CA ALA A 15 -29.20 -0.47 11.27
C ALA A 15 -27.93 -1.30 11.51
N PHE A 16 -28.07 -2.63 11.61
CA PHE A 16 -26.95 -3.54 11.75
C PHE A 16 -26.00 -3.49 10.56
N ASN A 17 -26.52 -3.56 9.33
CA ASN A 17 -25.68 -3.49 8.13
C ASN A 17 -24.98 -2.15 8.01
N THR A 18 -25.68 -1.04 8.25
CA THR A 18 -25.06 0.30 8.26
C THR A 18 -23.92 0.38 9.28
N PHE A 19 -24.15 -0.12 10.50
CA PHE A 19 -23.13 -0.11 11.55
C PHE A 19 -21.90 -0.94 11.16
N ILE A 20 -22.10 -2.16 10.67
CA ILE A 20 -21.00 -3.03 10.22
C ILE A 20 -20.27 -2.43 9.02
N SER A 21 -20.98 -1.81 8.06
CA SER A 21 -20.36 -1.14 6.92
C SER A 21 -19.46 0.02 7.33
N ILE A 22 -19.85 0.79 8.35
CA ILE A 22 -19.01 1.88 8.88
C ILE A 22 -17.73 1.32 9.52
N ILE A 23 -17.87 0.28 10.35
CA ILE A 23 -16.72 -0.39 10.97
C ILE A 23 -15.79 -0.96 9.90
N TYR A 24 -16.36 -1.68 8.93
CA TYR A 24 -15.59 -2.27 7.84
C TYR A 24 -14.87 -1.20 7.03
N GLY A 25 -15.54 -0.11 6.65
CA GLY A 25 -14.91 0.99 5.93
C GLY A 25 -13.74 1.59 6.70
N HIS A 26 -13.88 1.77 8.02
CA HIS A 26 -12.80 2.27 8.86
C HIS A 26 -11.63 1.29 8.96
N LEU A 27 -11.90 0.00 9.19
CA LEU A 27 -10.87 -1.03 9.24
C LEU A 27 -10.18 -1.22 7.90
N HIS A 28 -10.91 -1.12 6.79
CA HIS A 28 -10.37 -1.36 5.46
C HIS A 28 -9.52 -0.19 4.97
N GLN A 29 -9.94 1.06 5.21
CA GLN A 29 -9.29 2.26 4.65
C GLN A 29 -8.48 3.08 5.66
N GLY A 30 -8.55 2.74 6.94
CA GLY A 30 -8.01 3.54 8.05
C GLY A 30 -6.50 3.77 7.96
N GLY A 31 -5.73 2.74 7.61
CA GLY A 31 -4.28 2.81 7.43
C GLY A 31 -3.87 3.29 6.04
N LEU A 32 -4.67 3.01 5.01
CA LEU A 32 -4.37 3.36 3.63
C LEU A 32 -4.32 4.88 3.41
N LEU A 33 -5.31 5.64 3.91
CA LEU A 33 -5.36 7.09 3.71
C LEU A 33 -4.15 7.81 4.31
N PRO A 34 -3.76 7.55 5.58
CA PRO A 34 -2.50 8.02 6.15
C PRO A 34 -1.26 7.58 5.37
N ALA A 35 -1.22 6.34 4.83
CA ALA A 35 -0.09 5.86 4.03
C ALA A 35 0.07 6.66 2.73
N LEU A 36 -1.02 6.91 2.01
CA LEU A 36 -1.02 7.74 0.81
C LEU A 36 -0.59 9.18 1.10
N LYS A 37 -1.08 9.75 2.20
CA LYS A 37 -0.65 11.07 2.66
C LYS A 37 0.84 11.08 3.00
N CYS A 38 1.34 10.04 3.67
CA CYS A 38 2.77 9.90 3.97
C CYS A 38 3.63 9.86 2.71
N ILE A 39 3.20 9.14 1.67
CA ILE A 39 3.89 9.10 0.37
C ILE A 39 3.85 10.48 -0.28
N HIS A 40 2.69 11.15 -0.28
CA HIS A 40 2.53 12.48 -0.83
C HIS A 40 3.47 13.50 -0.17
N ASP A 41 3.50 13.50 1.17
CA ASP A 41 4.31 14.42 1.98
C ASP A 41 5.79 14.00 2.05
N TYR A 42 6.15 12.82 1.54
CA TYR A 42 7.52 12.32 1.56
C TYR A 42 8.46 13.28 0.80
N PRO A 43 9.60 13.68 1.38
CA PRO A 43 10.48 14.67 0.75
C PRO A 43 11.01 14.15 -0.57
N VAL A 44 10.93 15.00 -1.61
CA VAL A 44 11.48 14.68 -2.92
C VAL A 44 12.98 14.86 -2.86
N VAL A 45 13.74 13.85 -3.28
CA VAL A 45 15.20 13.96 -3.39
C VAL A 45 15.49 14.93 -4.54
N SER A 46 15.91 16.15 -4.21
CA SER A 46 16.39 17.12 -5.19
C SER A 46 17.89 16.88 -5.40
N SER A 47 18.27 16.47 -6.61
CA SER A 47 19.67 16.53 -7.02
C SER A 47 20.03 17.98 -7.23
N ASN A 48 21.17 18.44 -6.71
CA ASN A 48 21.70 19.80 -6.87
C ASN A 48 22.11 20.15 -8.33
N VAL A 49 21.54 19.47 -9.34
CA VAL A 49 21.81 19.67 -10.76
C VAL A 49 20.64 20.47 -11.31
N THR A 50 20.97 21.64 -11.86
CA THR A 50 20.06 22.65 -12.45
C THR A 50 18.83 22.07 -13.16
N PRO A 51 17.63 22.67 -12.98
CA PRO A 51 16.38 22.13 -13.47
C PRO A 51 16.27 22.36 -14.98
N ILE A 52 16.77 21.42 -15.77
CA ILE A 52 16.32 21.29 -17.15
C ILE A 52 14.91 20.68 -17.06
N VAL A 53 13.94 21.51 -17.39
CA VAL A 53 12.50 21.26 -17.37
C VAL A 53 12.14 20.13 -18.33
N THR A 54 12.32 18.86 -17.97
CA THR A 54 11.75 17.75 -18.78
C THR A 54 11.30 16.51 -18.01
N ASN A 55 11.81 16.18 -16.82
CA ASN A 55 11.32 15.01 -16.07
C ASN A 55 11.00 15.36 -14.61
N ALA A 56 9.71 15.56 -14.31
CA ALA A 56 9.24 15.71 -12.94
C ALA A 56 9.59 14.47 -12.11
N ASN A 57 10.09 14.67 -10.89
CA ASN A 57 10.34 13.58 -9.94
C ASN A 57 9.08 12.73 -9.79
N LYS A 58 9.19 11.41 -9.99
CA LYS A 58 8.04 10.50 -9.90
C LYS A 58 8.08 9.72 -8.60
N LYS A 59 6.92 9.59 -7.97
CA LYS A 59 6.71 8.66 -6.86
C LYS A 59 6.01 7.44 -7.44
N ILE A 60 6.58 6.26 -7.27
CA ILE A 60 6.01 5.01 -7.77
C ILE A 60 5.60 4.22 -6.55
N LEU A 61 4.30 3.96 -6.41
CA LEU A 61 3.73 3.15 -5.34
C LEU A 61 3.37 1.79 -5.89
N ILE A 62 3.94 0.73 -5.33
CA ILE A 62 3.58 -0.65 -5.60
C ILE A 62 2.68 -1.12 -4.45
N THR A 63 1.45 -1.56 -4.76
CA THR A 63 0.59 -2.25 -3.79
C THR A 63 0.76 -3.76 -3.92
N TYR A 64 1.15 -4.42 -2.83
CA TYR A 64 1.49 -5.85 -2.82
C TYR A 64 0.74 -6.57 -1.70
N HIS A 65 -0.03 -7.62 -2.02
CA HIS A 65 -0.96 -8.32 -1.10
C HIS A 65 -1.93 -7.38 -0.35
N THR A 66 -2.17 -6.20 -0.89
CA THR A 66 -3.19 -5.27 -0.41
C THR A 66 -3.95 -4.69 -1.59
N TYR A 67 -5.19 -4.30 -1.37
CA TYR A 67 -6.00 -3.64 -2.38
C TYR A 67 -5.40 -2.32 -2.83
N MET A 68 -5.61 -2.00 -4.10
CA MET A 68 -5.18 -0.74 -4.69
C MET A 68 -6.04 0.42 -4.19
N PRO A 69 -5.44 1.56 -3.81
CA PRO A 69 -6.19 2.76 -3.45
C PRO A 69 -7.10 3.21 -4.61
N PRO A 70 -8.32 3.70 -4.30
CA PRO A 70 -9.17 4.34 -5.29
C PRO A 70 -8.42 5.43 -6.08
N GLY A 71 -8.47 5.35 -7.41
CA GLY A 71 -7.66 6.23 -8.28
C GLY A 71 -7.91 7.73 -8.08
N TYR A 72 -9.10 8.13 -7.61
CA TYR A 72 -9.39 9.52 -7.28
C TYR A 72 -8.56 10.03 -6.09
N LEU A 73 -8.20 9.18 -5.12
CA LEU A 73 -7.35 9.56 -3.98
C LEU A 73 -5.93 9.85 -4.48
N VAL A 74 -5.39 8.95 -5.28
CA VAL A 74 -4.06 9.09 -5.92
C VAL A 74 -3.99 10.37 -6.76
N THR A 75 -5.03 10.63 -7.54
CA THR A 75 -5.08 11.79 -8.45
C THR A 75 -5.31 13.11 -7.70
N SER A 76 -6.17 13.11 -6.67
CA SER A 76 -6.47 14.31 -5.88
C SER A 76 -5.25 14.82 -5.12
N MET A 77 -4.42 13.90 -4.61
CA MET A 77 -3.14 14.25 -3.98
C MET A 77 -2.12 14.79 -5.00
N SER A 78 -2.21 14.42 -6.28
CA SER A 78 -1.33 14.96 -7.33
C SER A 78 -1.71 16.38 -7.78
N LYS A 79 -2.95 16.83 -7.52
CA LYS A 79 -3.48 18.13 -7.99
C LYS A 79 -3.28 19.30 -7.01
N SER A 80 -2.96 19.05 -5.75
CA SER A 80 -2.92 20.10 -4.70
C SER A 80 -1.65 20.96 -4.71
N VAL A 81 -0.61 20.57 -5.46
CA VAL A 81 0.61 21.36 -5.61
C VAL A 81 0.56 22.12 -6.93
N TYR A 82 0.12 23.38 -6.85
CA TYR A 82 0.40 24.35 -7.91
C TYR A 82 1.91 24.32 -8.22
N GLU A 83 2.24 24.24 -9.51
CA GLU A 83 3.56 24.40 -10.15
C GLU A 83 4.55 23.23 -10.27
N HIS A 84 4.44 22.12 -9.54
CA HIS A 84 5.31 20.95 -9.81
C HIS A 84 4.52 19.63 -9.86
N LYS A 85 4.39 19.10 -11.08
CA LYS A 85 3.63 17.92 -11.50
C LYS A 85 4.20 16.61 -10.91
N LEU A 86 4.13 16.43 -9.59
CA LEU A 86 4.46 15.17 -8.93
C LEU A 86 3.41 14.12 -9.32
N GLN A 87 3.82 13.21 -10.20
CA GLN A 87 2.98 12.11 -10.65
C GLN A 87 3.23 10.91 -9.72
N THR A 88 2.20 10.52 -8.96
CA THR A 88 2.21 9.24 -8.24
C THR A 88 1.67 8.18 -9.18
N ILE A 89 2.53 7.24 -9.59
CA ILE A 89 2.14 6.08 -10.39
C ILE A 89 1.86 4.94 -9.43
N VAL A 90 0.68 4.33 -9.53
CA VAL A 90 0.33 3.15 -8.72
C VAL A 90 0.40 1.91 -9.59
N ILE A 91 1.17 0.92 -9.13
CA ILE A 91 1.27 -0.40 -9.73
C ILE A 91 0.65 -1.38 -8.76
N ASP A 92 -0.41 -2.04 -9.20
CA ASP A 92 -1.14 -2.99 -8.38
C ASP A 92 -0.74 -4.41 -8.74
N LEU A 93 -0.18 -5.12 -7.75
CA LEU A 93 0.25 -6.50 -7.89
C LEU A 93 -0.74 -7.50 -7.28
N LYS A 94 -1.92 -7.11 -6.79
CA LYS A 94 -3.07 -8.02 -6.47
C LYS A 94 -2.73 -9.46 -6.06
N GLY A 95 -2.11 -9.65 -4.90
CA GLY A 95 -1.79 -11.00 -4.41
C GLY A 95 -0.77 -11.79 -5.24
N ALA A 96 -0.06 -11.14 -6.16
CA ALA A 96 0.89 -11.78 -7.07
C ALA A 96 2.00 -12.51 -6.30
N ARG A 97 2.58 -13.48 -6.99
CA ARG A 97 3.76 -14.16 -6.47
C ARG A 97 4.94 -13.20 -6.37
N ARG A 98 5.86 -13.56 -5.48
CA ARG A 98 7.03 -12.74 -5.18
C ARG A 98 7.85 -12.39 -6.43
N GLU A 99 8.01 -13.34 -7.35
CA GLU A 99 8.80 -13.12 -8.58
C GLU A 99 8.26 -11.98 -9.44
N GLU A 100 6.95 -11.70 -9.37
CA GLU A 100 6.33 -10.59 -10.09
C GLU A 100 6.61 -9.24 -9.45
N LEU A 101 6.68 -9.18 -8.11
CA LEU A 101 7.18 -8.00 -7.38
C LEU A 101 8.61 -7.70 -7.80
N ASP A 102 9.43 -8.74 -7.88
CA ASP A 102 10.85 -8.61 -8.20
C ASP A 102 11.09 -8.11 -9.63
N LEU A 103 10.42 -8.72 -10.61
CA LEU A 103 10.44 -8.28 -12.01
C LEU A 103 9.90 -6.85 -12.15
N THR A 104 8.89 -6.48 -11.36
CA THR A 104 8.32 -5.14 -11.35
C THR A 104 9.33 -4.11 -10.84
N ILE A 105 9.98 -4.38 -9.71
CA ILE A 105 11.03 -3.50 -9.15
C ILE A 105 12.21 -3.38 -10.11
N GLU A 106 12.66 -4.50 -10.71
CA GLU A 106 13.72 -4.48 -11.71
C GLU A 106 13.35 -3.66 -12.95
N ARG A 107 12.14 -3.83 -13.47
CA ARG A 107 11.64 -3.04 -14.61
C ARG A 107 11.57 -1.56 -14.26
N ILE A 108 11.08 -1.20 -13.07
CA ILE A 108 11.03 0.20 -12.62
C ILE A 108 12.43 0.79 -12.59
N PHE A 109 13.37 0.15 -11.90
CA PHE A 109 14.72 0.70 -11.81
C PHE A 109 15.42 0.70 -13.16
N HIS A 110 15.15 -0.23 -14.07
CA HIS A 110 15.69 -0.20 -15.44
C HIS A 110 15.10 0.95 -16.27
N GLU A 111 13.77 1.09 -16.31
CA GLU A 111 13.06 2.11 -17.09
C GLU A 111 13.32 3.53 -16.57
N TYR A 112 13.54 3.65 -15.26
CA TYR A 112 13.66 4.94 -14.57
C TYR A 112 15.08 5.21 -14.01
N SER A 113 16.10 4.44 -14.43
CA SER A 113 17.48 4.46 -13.91
C SER A 113 18.14 5.85 -13.78
N THR A 114 17.67 6.85 -14.52
CA THR A 114 18.29 8.17 -14.63
C THR A 114 17.53 9.30 -13.91
N ASN A 115 16.35 9.02 -13.34
CA ASN A 115 15.52 10.03 -12.67
C ASN A 115 15.55 9.81 -11.15
N ASN A 116 15.41 10.89 -10.37
CA ASN A 116 15.24 10.85 -8.90
C ASN A 116 13.88 10.27 -8.49
N ASN A 117 13.59 9.06 -8.95
CA ASN A 117 12.32 8.41 -8.71
C ASN A 117 12.36 7.68 -7.38
N GLN A 118 11.31 7.88 -6.61
CA GLN A 118 11.15 7.24 -5.30
C GLN A 118 10.17 6.09 -5.47
N VAL A 119 10.66 4.88 -5.20
CA VAL A 119 9.88 3.66 -5.28
C VAL A 119 9.44 3.28 -3.88
N PHE A 120 8.14 3.07 -3.72
CA PHE A 120 7.50 2.69 -2.47
C PHE A 120 6.79 1.36 -2.65
N VAL A 121 6.80 0.52 -1.62
CA VAL A 121 6.02 -0.71 -1.56
C VAL A 121 5.12 -0.64 -0.34
N LEU A 122 3.83 -0.90 -0.56
CA LEU A 122 2.80 -0.92 0.45
C LEU A 122 2.23 -2.34 0.53
N LEU A 123 2.33 -2.95 1.71
CA LEU A 123 1.89 -4.33 1.95
C LEU A 123 1.40 -4.52 3.39
N PRO A 124 0.55 -5.53 3.66
CA PRO A 124 0.24 -5.92 5.03
C PRO A 124 1.50 -6.34 5.79
N ASN A 125 1.55 -6.07 7.10
CA ASN A 125 2.72 -6.43 7.91
C ASN A 125 3.02 -7.94 7.89
N ILE A 126 1.97 -8.75 7.84
CA ILE A 126 2.07 -10.21 7.74
C ILE A 126 2.80 -10.67 6.46
N SER A 127 2.73 -9.88 5.39
CA SER A 127 3.37 -10.14 4.10
C SER A 127 4.84 -9.69 4.07
N GLN A 128 5.39 -9.16 5.18
CA GLN A 128 6.79 -8.72 5.25
C GLN A 128 7.78 -9.86 4.97
N THR A 129 7.41 -11.11 5.24
CA THR A 129 8.25 -12.29 4.94
C THR A 129 8.60 -12.40 3.46
N TYR A 130 7.76 -11.90 2.54
CA TYR A 130 8.09 -11.88 1.11
C TYR A 130 9.26 -10.94 0.76
N LEU A 131 9.57 -9.99 1.64
CA LEU A 131 10.72 -9.09 1.49
C LEU A 131 12.00 -9.69 2.11
N ILE A 132 11.84 -10.54 3.11
CA ILE A 132 12.92 -11.18 3.87
C ILE A 132 13.34 -12.43 3.11
N ASP A 133 14.20 -12.26 2.12
CA ASP A 133 15.06 -13.29 1.48
C ASP A 133 15.62 -12.78 0.14
N TRP A 134 15.25 -11.59 -0.31
CA TRP A 134 15.81 -11.04 -1.54
C TRP A 134 17.15 -10.39 -1.22
N LYS A 135 18.22 -11.09 -1.59
CA LYS A 135 19.60 -10.61 -1.80
C LYS A 135 19.84 -9.17 -1.29
N GLN A 136 20.44 -9.08 -0.11
CA GLN A 136 21.11 -7.86 0.39
C GLN A 136 22.11 -7.24 -0.61
N ALA A 137 22.32 -7.82 -1.80
CA ALA A 137 23.20 -7.31 -2.83
C ALA A 137 22.57 -6.27 -3.79
N LYS A 138 21.27 -6.26 -4.10
CA LYS A 138 20.73 -5.39 -5.20
C LYS A 138 19.76 -4.30 -4.75
N TYR A 139 18.86 -4.57 -3.80
CA TYR A 139 17.88 -3.59 -3.32
C TYR A 139 17.74 -3.64 -1.79
N SER A 140 17.48 -2.49 -1.17
CA SER A 140 17.07 -2.36 0.23
C SER A 140 15.58 -2.05 0.31
N PHE A 141 14.93 -2.53 1.38
CA PHE A 141 13.56 -2.19 1.73
C PHE A 141 13.58 -1.54 3.11
N ASP A 142 13.52 -0.21 3.12
CA ASP A 142 13.59 0.58 4.34
C ASP A 142 12.18 0.90 4.82
N LEU A 143 11.79 0.35 5.97
CA LEU A 143 10.47 0.61 6.55
C LEU A 143 10.37 2.09 6.92
N ILE A 144 9.48 2.81 6.25
CA ILE A 144 9.20 4.22 6.55
C ILE A 144 8.28 4.30 7.77
N LYS A 145 7.15 3.59 7.70
CA LYS A 145 6.09 3.68 8.71
C LYS A 145 5.11 2.52 8.60
N GLN A 146 4.51 2.16 9.75
CA GLN A 146 3.36 1.27 9.83
C GLN A 146 2.09 2.08 10.09
N PHE A 147 0.98 1.65 9.50
CA PHE A 147 -0.32 2.31 9.58
C PHE A 147 -1.40 1.34 10.01
N GLU A 148 -2.32 1.82 10.85
CA GLU A 148 -3.42 1.04 11.42
C GLU A 148 -4.66 1.94 11.58
N PRO A 149 -5.87 1.37 11.54
CA PRO A 149 -6.18 -0.02 11.20
C PRO A 149 -6.26 -0.23 9.68
N HIS A 150 -5.78 -1.37 9.19
CA HIS A 150 -5.91 -1.77 7.79
C HIS A 150 -6.20 -3.27 7.66
N LEU A 151 -7.41 -3.61 7.22
CA LEU A 151 -7.85 -4.98 7.01
C LEU A 151 -8.07 -5.24 5.51
N ASP A 152 -7.23 -6.10 4.94
CA ASP A 152 -7.44 -6.68 3.62
C ASP A 152 -8.06 -8.07 3.76
N LEU A 153 -9.25 -8.26 3.20
CA LEU A 153 -9.96 -9.54 3.20
C LEU A 153 -9.72 -10.36 1.94
N ASP A 154 -9.21 -9.73 0.88
CA ASP A 154 -9.08 -10.32 -0.44
C ASP A 154 -7.82 -11.18 -0.54
N HIS A 155 -6.75 -10.81 0.19
CA HIS A 155 -5.44 -11.45 0.05
C HIS A 155 -4.92 -12.11 1.34
N GLY A 156 -5.44 -11.74 2.52
CA GLY A 156 -4.86 -12.16 3.80
C GLY A 156 -5.12 -13.63 4.20
N PHE A 157 -6.10 -14.32 3.61
CA PHE A 157 -6.50 -15.67 4.06
C PHE A 157 -5.55 -16.80 3.64
N GLU A 158 -4.96 -16.73 2.45
CA GLU A 158 -4.00 -17.74 1.99
C GLU A 158 -2.67 -17.66 2.75
N GLU A 159 -2.27 -16.43 3.10
CA GLU A 159 -1.03 -16.22 3.85
C GLU A 159 -1.10 -16.83 5.26
N LEU A 160 -2.28 -16.81 5.92
CA LEU A 160 -2.51 -17.46 7.23
C LEU A 160 -2.20 -18.95 7.28
N ILE A 161 -2.46 -19.65 6.18
CA ILE A 161 -2.19 -21.08 6.09
C ILE A 161 -0.68 -21.31 5.95
N HIS A 162 -0.01 -20.48 5.15
CA HIS A 162 1.45 -20.50 4.99
C HIS A 162 2.22 -20.03 6.25
N PHE A 163 1.59 -19.23 7.13
CA PHE A 163 2.17 -18.69 8.36
C PHE A 163 2.38 -19.71 9.47
N LYS A 164 1.57 -20.78 9.54
CA LYS A 164 1.73 -21.82 10.58
C LYS A 164 3.07 -22.55 10.48
N ASP A 165 3.70 -22.55 9.30
CA ASP A 165 4.92 -23.31 9.03
C ASP A 165 6.22 -22.53 9.29
N GLN A 166 6.20 -21.19 9.42
CA GLN A 166 7.42 -20.37 9.46
C GLN A 166 7.92 -19.92 10.86
N GLN A 167 7.39 -20.45 11.96
CA GLN A 167 7.86 -20.21 13.35
C GLN A 167 8.02 -18.73 13.82
N LYS A 168 7.57 -17.72 13.06
CA LYS A 168 7.49 -16.34 13.54
C LYS A 168 6.20 -16.10 14.30
N GLN A 169 6.32 -15.51 15.49
CA GLN A 169 5.18 -15.21 16.37
C GLN A 169 4.50 -13.90 15.95
N TYR A 170 3.68 -13.94 14.90
CA TYR A 170 2.77 -12.85 14.57
C TYR A 170 1.48 -12.96 15.40
N THR A 171 0.95 -11.82 15.82
CA THR A 171 -0.33 -11.70 16.53
C THR A 171 -1.46 -11.47 15.53
N ILE A 172 -2.70 -11.73 15.94
CA ILE A 172 -3.88 -11.41 15.11
C ILE A 172 -3.96 -9.91 14.74
N TRP A 173 -3.37 -9.05 15.58
CA TRP A 173 -3.31 -7.61 15.36
C TRP A 173 -2.40 -7.20 14.21
N ASP A 174 -1.42 -8.02 13.85
CA ASP A 174 -0.52 -7.72 12.75
C ASP A 174 -1.23 -7.77 11.38
N ARG A 175 -2.40 -8.43 11.30
CA ARG A 175 -3.28 -8.40 10.13
C ARG A 175 -3.98 -7.06 9.91
N PHE A 176 -3.97 -6.21 10.93
CA PHE A 176 -4.57 -4.87 10.89
C PHE A 176 -3.53 -3.77 10.63
N LYS A 177 -2.30 -4.15 10.28
CA LYS A 177 -1.19 -3.23 10.04
C LYS A 177 -0.80 -3.24 8.57
N LEU A 178 -0.55 -2.06 8.06
CA LEU A 178 -0.07 -1.81 6.72
C LEU A 178 1.30 -1.15 6.79
N ASP A 179 2.29 -1.77 6.17
CA ASP A 179 3.66 -1.32 6.16
C ASP A 179 3.96 -0.58 4.85
N LEU A 180 4.62 0.56 4.97
CA LEU A 180 5.16 1.33 3.85
C LEU A 180 6.68 1.26 3.86
N TYR A 181 7.25 0.72 2.79
CA TYR A 181 8.69 0.65 2.58
C TYR A 181 9.12 1.60 1.46
N GLN A 182 10.30 2.21 1.62
CA GLN A 182 11.04 2.77 0.50
C GLN A 182 11.96 1.69 -0.07
N VAL A 183 11.98 1.56 -1.39
CA VAL A 183 12.91 0.67 -2.08
C VAL A 183 14.07 1.51 -2.60
N THR A 184 15.30 1.11 -2.26
CA THR A 184 16.50 1.72 -2.85
C THR A 184 17.37 0.67 -3.52
N ARG A 185 18.19 1.09 -4.49
CA ARG A 185 19.16 0.22 -5.15
C ARG A 185 20.48 0.27 -4.38
N ASN A 186 20.99 -0.89 -4.00
CA ASN A 186 22.32 -0.98 -3.41
C ASN A 186 23.34 -0.67 -4.50
N LEU A 187 24.16 0.36 -4.28
CA LEU A 187 25.30 0.66 -5.14
C LEU A 187 26.37 -0.42 -4.87
N ILE A 188 26.61 -1.28 -5.86
CA ILE A 188 27.72 -2.24 -5.86
C ILE A 188 28.93 -1.54 -6.49
#